data_AF-A0A0E3PT42-F1
#
_entry.id   AF-A0A0E3PT42-F1
#
_cell.length_a   1.000
_cell.length_b   1.000
_cell.length_c   1.000
_cell.angle_alpha   90.00
_cell.angle_beta   90.00
_cell.angle_gamma   90.00
#
_symmetry.space_group_name_H-M   'P 1'
#
loop_
_entity.id
_entity.type
_entity.pdbx_description
1 polymer ?
#
loop_
_entity_poly.entity_id
_entity_poly.type
_entity_poly.pdbx_seq_one_letter_code
_entity_poly.pdbx_strand_id
1 'polypeptide(L)'
;MPDILRGITIDNVKTRDMDDAIWVEITENGGWHVVVMISDVSKAVPGHSELDQLAMSRVETRYYATGNSPMLPRRFADGKLSLWPGEEKSVLVVDIILDMDLSILETRLLRTVITSEARLSFSDIPPIISDRGHPQHDIVKLASQLADDLLTQRRNRGALAFYNLRRGLVTNEEGSLRQLKRREDTIGYVIIQELMILANMAVAEYAVKNDIPILFRNHTARSATPERGDLMKLLESVAVIPEENIATLRSTTYMMFNRAEYGPVILGHFGLNLGAYTHFTSPIRRYADLVNHQQIRAYIRNEPLPHSKEELQAIASHINLRRLENDRDKSAYMKKKAYKKAESIVLENRISDASDKDFERITKFLIRQGEDCPEAYSDAFRKRSGELPVICAGLLLLQAPDGKRWTELKKALLEEMATASHKAVSIFDIAQHIQGWQMPVYDVTETARSKLPVFTARSTILIENKEYRSAAYEDTTKKGAIQRASVDLLANILGLPAPDLKITIASLQASKEEVTINTSKDPIFALQEYCQAKKFPLPAYSYETKGPTNKPTFTCTCTFGSLTSTEQAGKKQRAKRLAARSMIYMLVSEN
;
A
#
# COMPACT_ATOMS: atom_id res chain seq x y z
N MET A 1 27.86 22.56 22.77
CA MET A 1 27.08 21.35 23.10
C MET A 1 27.79 20.61 24.23
N PRO A 2 27.07 19.95 25.14
CA PRO A 2 27.70 19.09 26.14
C PRO A 2 28.51 17.97 25.49
N ASP A 3 29.55 17.50 26.19
CA ASP A 3 30.41 16.40 25.73
C ASP A 3 29.66 15.06 25.62
N ILE A 4 28.52 14.93 26.31
CA ILE A 4 27.63 13.76 26.28
C ILE A 4 26.22 14.22 25.94
N LEU A 5 25.65 13.67 24.87
CA LEU A 5 24.27 13.91 24.48
C LEU A 5 23.30 12.97 25.20
N ARG A 6 22.07 13.45 25.35
CA ARG A 6 20.92 12.69 25.86
C ARG A 6 19.89 12.53 24.75
N GLY A 7 19.21 11.39 24.72
CA GLY A 7 18.23 11.09 23.69
C GLY A 7 17.50 9.77 23.96
N ILE A 8 16.52 9.48 23.12
CA ILE A 8 15.71 8.26 23.18
C ILE A 8 15.78 7.49 21.87
N THR A 9 15.69 6.16 21.94
CA THR A 9 15.53 5.30 20.74
C THR A 9 14.08 4.86 20.64
N ILE A 10 13.50 4.82 19.44
CA ILE A 10 12.14 4.32 19.21
C ILE A 10 12.16 3.28 18.09
N ASP A 11 11.77 2.05 18.41
CA ASP A 11 11.95 0.90 17.52
C ASP A 11 10.80 -0.10 17.53
N ASN A 12 10.92 -1.18 16.75
CA ASN A 12 10.09 -2.35 17.01
C ASN A 12 10.51 -3.01 18.34
N VAL A 13 9.55 -3.56 19.09
CA VAL A 13 9.80 -4.33 20.33
C VAL A 13 10.89 -5.42 20.15
N LYS A 14 10.97 -6.02 18.95
CA LYS A 14 11.95 -7.07 18.63
C LYS A 14 13.31 -6.57 18.12
N THR A 15 13.47 -5.27 17.85
CA THR A 15 14.75 -4.71 17.38
C THR A 15 15.82 -4.89 18.45
N ARG A 16 17.05 -5.22 18.04
CA ARG A 16 18.22 -5.27 18.94
C ARG A 16 19.38 -4.42 18.43
N ASP A 17 19.35 -4.11 17.14
CA ASP A 17 20.24 -3.26 16.35
C ASP A 17 19.66 -1.84 16.25
N MET A 18 19.65 -1.10 17.37
CA MET A 18 19.17 0.29 17.41
C MET A 18 20.26 1.21 16.84
N ASP A 19 20.03 1.70 15.62
CA ASP A 19 20.96 2.55 14.87
C ASP A 19 20.91 4.01 15.34
N ASP A 20 19.71 4.49 15.65
CA ASP A 20 19.40 5.90 15.82
C ASP A 20 18.73 6.22 17.17
N ALA A 21 19.07 7.40 17.68
CA ALA A 21 18.41 8.05 18.80
C ALA A 21 18.06 9.49 18.41
N ILE A 22 17.03 10.05 19.04
CA ILE A 22 16.52 11.38 18.72
C ILE A 22 16.44 12.27 19.97
N TRP A 23 16.60 13.57 19.74
CA TRP A 23 16.25 14.66 20.65
C TRP A 23 15.54 15.77 19.85
N VAL A 24 14.47 16.32 20.41
CA VAL A 24 13.68 17.38 19.77
C VAL A 24 13.30 18.42 20.83
N GLU A 25 13.56 19.68 20.52
CA GLU A 25 13.16 20.83 21.35
C GLU A 25 12.72 22.02 20.49
N ILE A 26 11.98 22.95 21.09
CA ILE A 26 11.60 24.21 20.47
C ILE A 26 12.70 25.23 20.78
N THR A 27 13.16 25.96 19.75
CA THR A 27 14.18 27.00 19.93
C THR A 27 13.57 28.26 20.56
N GLU A 28 14.41 29.15 21.10
CA GLU A 28 13.95 30.43 21.68
C GLU A 28 13.13 31.27 20.70
N ASN A 29 13.39 31.13 19.39
CA ASN A 29 12.68 31.85 18.32
C ASN A 29 11.41 31.12 17.83
N GLY A 30 10.99 30.03 18.50
CA GLY A 30 9.80 29.27 18.14
C GLY A 30 9.97 28.27 16.99
N GLY A 31 11.18 28.12 16.45
CA GLY A 31 11.53 27.06 15.50
C GLY A 31 11.83 25.73 16.19
N TRP A 32 12.51 24.82 15.51
CA TRP A 32 12.84 23.50 16.04
C TRP A 32 14.34 23.25 16.06
N HIS A 33 14.82 22.59 17.11
CA HIS A 33 16.15 22.01 17.16
C HIS A 33 15.99 20.49 17.23
N VAL A 34 16.53 19.82 16.22
CA VAL A 34 16.42 18.39 16.00
C VAL A 34 17.82 17.80 15.99
N VAL A 35 18.06 16.85 16.89
CA VAL A 35 19.32 16.14 16.97
C VAL A 35 19.06 14.67 16.69
N VAL A 36 19.61 14.16 15.60
CA VAL A 36 19.61 12.73 15.29
C VAL A 36 21.01 12.18 15.56
N MET A 37 21.08 11.20 16.45
CA MET A 37 22.31 10.57 16.93
C MET A 37 22.37 9.15 16.38
N ILE A 38 23.30 8.90 15.47
CA ILE A 38 23.44 7.62 14.78
C ILE A 38 24.70 6.91 15.28
N SER A 39 24.61 5.62 15.57
CA SER A 39 25.75 4.78 15.97
C SER A 39 26.96 4.99 15.05
N ASP A 40 28.12 5.31 15.62
CA ASP A 40 29.38 5.50 14.89
C ASP A 40 29.99 4.14 14.51
N VAL A 41 29.33 3.45 13.58
CA VAL A 41 29.77 2.13 13.07
C VAL A 41 31.11 2.26 12.35
N SER A 42 31.34 3.38 11.66
CA SER A 42 32.58 3.63 10.92
C SER A 42 33.83 3.68 11.80
N LYS A 43 33.70 4.01 13.11
CA LYS A 43 34.78 3.87 14.09
C LYS A 43 35.17 2.40 14.34
N ALA A 44 34.19 1.49 14.34
CA ALA A 44 34.43 0.06 14.60
C ALA A 44 34.70 -0.74 13.32
N VAL A 45 34.29 -0.21 12.17
CA VAL A 45 34.44 -0.82 10.84
C VAL A 45 35.12 0.18 9.90
N PRO A 46 36.46 0.34 10.02
CA PRO A 46 37.22 1.19 9.12
C PRO A 46 37.13 0.68 7.67
N GLY A 47 37.20 1.58 6.70
CA GLY A 47 37.19 1.24 5.28
C GLY A 47 38.27 0.21 4.93
N HIS A 48 37.96 -0.71 4.02
CA HIS A 48 38.83 -1.79 3.54
C HIS A 48 39.23 -2.86 4.59
N SER A 49 38.77 -2.75 5.85
CA SER A 49 38.97 -3.79 6.86
C SER A 49 38.23 -5.10 6.54
N GLU A 50 38.57 -6.20 7.20
CA GLU A 50 37.85 -7.48 7.03
C GLU A 50 36.35 -7.36 7.37
N LEU A 51 36.01 -6.56 8.38
CA LEU A 51 34.61 -6.30 8.74
C LEU A 51 33.89 -5.47 7.67
N ASP A 52 34.59 -4.54 7.04
CA ASP A 52 34.07 -3.73 5.93
C ASP A 52 33.82 -4.59 4.69
N GLN A 53 34.78 -5.45 4.34
CA GLN A 53 34.63 -6.43 3.24
C GLN A 53 33.46 -7.40 3.51
N LEU A 54 33.30 -7.86 4.76
CA LEU A 54 32.15 -8.68 5.16
C LEU A 54 30.84 -7.90 5.00
N ALA A 55 30.79 -6.65 5.46
CA ALA A 55 29.62 -5.79 5.32
C ALA A 55 29.28 -5.54 3.84
N MET A 56 30.28 -5.26 3.00
CA MET A 56 30.17 -5.09 1.55
C MET A 56 29.63 -6.35 0.87
N SER A 57 30.09 -7.54 1.26
CA SER A 57 29.61 -8.81 0.67
C SER A 57 28.12 -9.07 0.95
N ARG A 58 27.62 -8.57 2.09
CA ARG A 58 26.24 -8.75 2.56
C ARG A 58 25.31 -7.62 2.14
N VAL A 59 25.85 -6.40 2.00
CA VAL A 59 25.18 -5.13 1.63
C VAL A 59 24.13 -4.64 2.62
N GLU A 60 23.31 -5.52 3.19
CA GLU A 60 22.25 -5.17 4.13
C GLU A 60 21.92 -6.33 5.09
N THR A 61 21.28 -6.01 6.22
CA THR A 61 20.64 -7.01 7.07
C THR A 61 19.39 -7.55 6.37
N ARG A 62 19.31 -8.87 6.19
CA ARG A 62 18.15 -9.52 5.56
C ARG A 62 17.15 -9.97 6.62
N TYR A 63 15.92 -9.45 6.56
CA TYR A 63 14.85 -9.79 7.48
C TYR A 63 13.92 -10.89 6.92
N TYR A 64 13.71 -11.93 7.72
CA TYR A 64 12.83 -13.07 7.44
C TYR A 64 11.63 -13.09 8.39
N ALA A 65 10.66 -13.98 8.14
CA ALA A 65 9.49 -14.12 9.02
C ALA A 65 9.85 -14.50 10.47
N THR A 66 10.94 -15.26 10.66
CA THR A 66 11.36 -15.82 11.96
C THR A 66 12.76 -15.38 12.39
N GLY A 67 13.22 -14.20 11.95
CA GLY A 67 14.52 -13.65 12.37
C GLY A 67 15.19 -12.79 11.31
N ASN A 68 16.49 -12.54 11.46
CA ASN A 68 17.30 -11.78 10.52
C ASN A 68 18.67 -12.44 10.29
N SER A 69 19.27 -12.15 9.13
CA SER A 69 20.67 -12.41 8.81
C SER A 69 21.37 -11.05 8.78
N PRO A 70 22.06 -10.66 9.87
CA PRO A 70 22.61 -9.32 10.02
C PRO A 70 23.79 -9.07 9.09
N MET A 71 23.93 -7.82 8.64
CA MET A 71 25.08 -7.35 7.84
C MET A 71 26.36 -7.52 8.64
N LEU A 72 26.40 -6.96 9.86
CA LEU A 72 27.50 -7.11 10.78
C LEU A 72 27.32 -8.34 11.70
N PRO A 73 28.40 -8.89 12.29
CA PRO A 73 28.27 -9.96 13.28
C PRO A 73 27.42 -9.52 14.47
N ARG A 74 26.57 -10.43 15.00
CA ARG A 74 25.62 -10.11 16.09
C ARG A 74 26.24 -9.46 17.32
N ARG A 75 27.47 -9.82 17.69
CA ARG A 75 28.20 -9.22 18.83
C ARG A 75 28.42 -7.71 18.65
N PHE A 76 28.54 -7.25 17.41
CA PHE A 76 28.63 -5.83 17.08
C PHE A 76 27.21 -5.24 16.94
N ALA A 77 26.39 -5.82 16.06
CA ALA A 77 25.08 -5.29 15.71
C ALA A 77 24.10 -5.23 16.89
N ASP A 78 23.93 -6.33 17.62
CA ASP A 78 22.94 -6.45 18.71
C ASP A 78 23.49 -5.95 20.06
N GLY A 79 24.78 -5.56 20.11
CA GLY A 79 25.54 -5.30 21.32
C GLY A 79 26.34 -4.00 21.27
N LYS A 80 27.63 -4.09 20.89
CA LYS A 80 28.58 -2.96 21.00
C LYS A 80 28.13 -1.69 20.30
N LEU A 81 27.50 -1.81 19.12
CA LEU A 81 27.09 -0.69 18.29
C LEU A 81 25.66 -0.23 18.55
N SER A 82 24.82 -1.09 19.10
CA SER A 82 23.42 -0.75 19.39
C SER A 82 23.33 0.26 20.53
N LEU A 83 22.45 1.25 20.38
CA LEU A 83 22.27 2.37 21.32
C LEU A 83 21.44 1.99 22.55
N TRP A 84 21.87 0.95 23.28
CA TRP A 84 21.22 0.50 24.51
C TRP A 84 21.22 1.61 25.59
N PRO A 85 20.12 1.75 26.37
CA PRO A 85 20.02 2.76 27.41
C PRO A 85 21.01 2.51 28.54
N GLY A 86 21.51 3.59 29.14
CA GLY A 86 22.45 3.56 30.26
C GLY A 86 23.91 3.23 29.91
N GLU A 87 24.23 2.97 28.63
CA GLU A 87 25.60 2.78 28.15
C GLU A 87 26.07 3.98 27.33
N GLU A 88 27.34 4.37 27.49
CA GLU A 88 27.97 5.36 26.61
C GLU A 88 28.29 4.74 25.23
N LYS A 89 27.80 5.39 24.16
CA LYS A 89 28.00 4.95 22.78
C LYS A 89 28.54 6.09 21.94
N SER A 90 29.54 5.81 21.10
CA SER A 90 30.00 6.79 20.10
C SER A 90 28.95 6.94 19.00
N VAL A 91 28.65 8.19 18.64
CA VAL A 91 27.66 8.54 17.62
C VAL A 91 28.21 9.59 16.64
N LEU A 92 27.77 9.49 15.40
CA LEU A 92 27.74 10.61 14.47
C LEU A 92 26.40 11.31 14.61
N VAL A 93 26.44 12.63 14.70
CA VAL A 93 25.29 13.47 15.01
C VAL A 93 24.95 14.33 13.81
N VAL A 94 23.67 14.35 13.46
CA VAL A 94 23.07 15.30 12.54
C VAL A 94 22.25 16.28 13.39
N ASP A 95 22.80 17.46 13.61
CA ASP A 95 22.21 18.55 14.38
C ASP A 95 21.61 19.57 13.40
N ILE A 96 20.30 19.80 13.51
CA ILE A 96 19.50 20.55 12.55
C ILE A 96 18.70 21.62 13.29
N ILE A 97 18.83 22.86 12.83
CA ILE A 97 17.97 23.97 13.24
C ILE A 97 16.97 24.24 12.13
N LEU A 98 15.68 24.18 12.46
CA LEU A 98 14.57 24.55 11.58
C LEU A 98 13.94 25.86 12.04
N ASP A 99 13.47 26.66 11.08
CA ASP A 99 12.56 27.77 11.37
C ASP A 99 11.11 27.30 11.65
N MET A 100 10.22 28.25 11.90
CA MET A 100 8.78 27.98 12.12
C MET A 100 8.08 27.39 10.90
N ASP A 101 8.64 27.58 9.69
CA ASP A 101 8.13 27.04 8.43
C ASP A 101 8.77 25.69 8.08
N LEU A 102 9.54 25.09 9.01
CA LEU A 102 10.27 23.83 8.86
C LEU A 102 11.37 23.87 7.78
N SER A 103 11.87 25.04 7.43
CA SER A 103 13.04 25.18 6.55
C SER A 103 14.32 25.01 7.36
N ILE A 104 15.30 24.32 6.79
CA ILE A 104 16.62 24.13 7.42
C ILE A 104 17.37 25.46 7.42
N LEU A 105 17.65 25.99 8.61
CA LEU A 105 18.51 27.16 8.81
C LEU A 105 19.98 26.75 8.94
N GLU A 106 20.25 25.67 9.67
CA GLU A 106 21.60 25.18 9.94
C GLU A 106 21.61 23.64 10.00
N THR A 107 22.65 23.04 9.43
CA THR A 107 22.99 21.63 9.60
C THR A 107 24.43 21.54 10.07
N ARG A 108 24.66 20.88 11.21
CA ARG A 108 25.98 20.53 11.73
C ARG A 108 26.15 19.03 11.81
N LEU A 109 27.28 18.55 11.30
CA LEU A 109 27.68 17.16 11.43
C LEU A 109 28.86 17.08 12.40
N LEU A 110 28.70 16.30 13.48
CA LEU A 110 29.72 16.19 14.51
C LEU A 110 29.79 14.77 15.08
N ARG A 111 30.86 14.49 15.82
CA ARG A 111 31.06 13.22 16.50
C ARG A 111 31.09 13.45 17.99
N THR A 112 30.35 12.62 18.73
CA THR A 112 30.32 12.70 20.20
C THR A 112 29.93 11.34 20.80
N VAL A 113 29.61 11.32 22.09
CA VAL A 113 29.02 10.17 22.78
C VAL A 113 27.59 10.48 23.23
N ILE A 114 26.76 9.45 23.29
CA ILE A 114 25.40 9.49 23.83
C ILE A 114 25.30 8.51 25.00
N THR A 115 24.50 8.87 26.01
CA THR A 115 23.89 7.90 26.92
C THR A 115 22.39 7.92 26.67
N SER A 116 21.87 6.88 25.99
CA SER A 116 20.44 6.78 25.72
C SER A 116 19.65 6.68 27.03
N GLU A 117 18.60 7.48 27.17
CA GLU A 117 17.79 7.53 28.38
C GLU A 117 16.78 6.40 28.46
N ALA A 118 16.24 6.01 27.30
CA ALA A 118 15.16 5.06 27.22
C ALA A 118 15.15 4.35 25.86
N ARG A 119 14.81 3.06 25.91
CA ARG A 119 14.44 2.28 24.74
C ARG A 119 12.93 2.18 24.69
N LEU A 120 12.32 2.87 23.73
CA LEU A 120 10.88 2.84 23.50
C LEU A 120 10.56 1.98 22.29
N SER A 121 9.37 1.39 22.29
CA SER A 121 8.79 0.76 21.12
C SER A 121 7.74 1.64 20.48
N PHE A 122 7.42 1.40 19.21
CA PHE A 122 6.34 2.13 18.53
C PHE A 122 5.00 2.06 19.27
N SER A 123 4.72 0.96 19.98
CA SER A 123 3.49 0.81 20.78
C SER A 123 3.49 1.58 22.08
N ASP A 124 4.65 2.02 22.56
CA ASP A 124 4.76 2.80 23.81
C ASP A 124 4.43 4.28 23.56
N ILE A 125 4.47 4.71 22.30
CA ILE A 125 4.29 6.13 21.94
C ILE A 125 2.88 6.65 22.29
N PRO A 126 1.76 6.02 21.87
CA PRO A 126 0.43 6.52 22.24
C PRO A 126 0.17 6.65 23.76
N PRO A 127 0.53 5.68 24.63
CA PRO A 127 0.35 5.85 26.07
C PRO A 127 1.27 6.94 26.65
N ILE A 128 2.53 7.07 26.20
CA ILE A 128 3.44 8.12 26.68
C ILE A 128 2.93 9.52 26.33
N ILE A 129 2.37 9.72 25.13
CA ILE A 129 1.74 10.99 24.74
C ILE A 129 0.55 11.33 25.65
N SER A 130 -0.13 10.33 26.20
CA SER A 130 -1.31 10.53 27.04
C SER A 130 -0.98 10.73 28.53
N ASP A 131 0.19 10.26 28.97
CA ASP A 131 0.64 10.32 30.36
C ASP A 131 1.63 11.47 30.59
N ARG A 132 1.14 12.58 31.17
CA ARG A 132 1.98 13.75 31.52
C ARG A 132 2.99 13.47 32.63
N GLY A 133 2.82 12.39 33.40
CA GLY A 133 3.76 11.99 34.45
C GLY A 133 4.93 11.16 33.93
N HIS A 134 4.86 10.68 32.68
CA HIS A 134 5.91 9.85 32.10
C HIS A 134 7.18 10.68 31.83
N PRO A 135 8.39 10.22 32.21
CA PRO A 135 9.62 11.01 32.05
C PRO A 135 9.92 11.43 30.61
N GLN A 136 9.55 10.61 29.62
CA GLN A 136 9.72 10.89 28.19
C GLN A 136 8.51 11.59 27.54
N HIS A 137 7.51 12.05 28.31
CA HIS A 137 6.30 12.67 27.78
C HIS A 137 6.60 13.85 26.84
N ASP A 138 7.41 14.80 27.31
CA ASP A 138 7.63 16.06 26.59
C ASP A 138 8.36 15.85 25.26
N ILE A 139 9.45 15.10 25.26
CA ILE A 139 10.21 14.78 24.03
C ILE A 139 9.37 13.99 23.03
N VAL A 140 8.60 12.99 23.47
CA VAL A 140 7.75 12.19 22.56
C VAL A 140 6.61 13.04 21.99
N LYS A 141 6.02 13.92 22.79
CA LYS A 141 4.97 14.83 22.35
C LYS A 141 5.49 15.83 21.31
N LEU A 142 6.66 16.44 21.56
CA LEU A 142 7.31 17.35 20.61
C LEU A 142 7.70 16.65 19.31
N ALA A 143 8.31 15.46 19.41
CA ALA A 143 8.65 14.66 18.24
C ALA A 143 7.41 14.25 17.43
N SER A 144 6.30 13.92 18.10
CA SER A 144 5.03 13.63 17.44
C SER A 144 4.45 14.84 16.71
N GLN A 145 4.53 16.03 17.31
CA GLN A 145 4.04 17.26 16.69
C GLN A 145 4.87 17.60 15.44
N LEU A 146 6.20 17.66 15.59
CA LEU A 146 7.10 17.96 14.48
C LEU A 146 6.94 16.95 13.33
N ALA A 147 6.79 15.66 13.63
CA ALA A 147 6.62 14.65 12.60
C ALA A 147 5.30 14.82 11.81
N ASP A 148 4.20 15.22 12.46
CA ASP A 148 2.94 15.52 11.76
C ASP A 148 3.08 16.76 10.85
N ASP A 149 3.78 17.79 11.33
CA ASP A 149 4.07 19.01 10.58
C ASP A 149 4.96 18.73 9.36
N LEU A 150 6.05 17.96 9.54
CA LEU A 150 6.95 17.53 8.46
C LEU A 150 6.23 16.68 7.41
N LEU A 151 5.44 15.70 7.86
CA LEU A 151 4.65 14.85 6.98
C LEU A 151 3.64 15.66 6.15
N THR A 152 2.96 16.60 6.80
CA THR A 152 2.02 17.51 6.15
C THR A 152 2.72 18.38 5.11
N GLN A 153 3.87 18.96 5.45
CA GLN A 153 4.66 19.75 4.51
C GLN A 153 5.11 18.91 3.31
N ARG A 154 5.61 17.69 3.55
CA ARG A 154 6.07 16.77 2.51
C ARG A 154 4.94 16.34 1.58
N ARG A 155 3.73 16.10 2.11
CA ARG A 155 2.51 15.87 1.31
C ARG A 155 2.13 17.08 0.47
N ASN A 156 2.14 18.28 1.05
CA ASN A 156 1.80 19.52 0.35
C ASN A 156 2.80 19.84 -0.77
N ARG A 157 4.07 19.46 -0.58
CA ARG A 157 5.11 19.52 -1.63
C ARG A 157 4.96 18.40 -2.66
N GLY A 158 4.01 17.48 -2.53
CA GLY A 158 3.69 16.45 -3.53
C GLY A 158 4.41 15.12 -3.33
N ALA A 159 5.06 14.86 -2.20
CA ALA A 159 5.61 13.54 -1.93
C ALA A 159 4.52 12.46 -1.90
N LEU A 160 4.92 11.22 -2.20
CA LEU A 160 4.05 10.05 -2.17
C LEU A 160 3.90 9.54 -0.73
N ALA A 161 3.37 10.41 0.12
CA ALA A 161 3.24 10.18 1.55
C ALA A 161 1.77 9.95 1.92
N PHE A 162 1.48 8.78 2.47
CA PHE A 162 0.15 8.41 2.94
C PHE A 162 0.23 7.68 4.28
N TYR A 163 -0.72 7.97 5.16
CA TYR A 163 -0.91 7.22 6.40
C TYR A 163 -2.39 7.07 6.74
N ASN A 164 -2.72 6.01 7.49
CA ASN A 164 -4.04 5.78 8.06
C ASN A 164 -3.91 5.09 9.42
N LEU A 165 -4.10 5.86 10.49
CA LEU A 165 -3.99 5.38 11.88
C LEU A 165 -4.94 4.22 12.19
N ARG A 166 -6.18 4.26 11.66
CA ARG A 166 -7.19 3.24 11.93
C ARG A 166 -6.88 1.89 11.29
N ARG A 167 -6.13 1.88 10.19
CA ARG A 167 -5.79 0.67 9.44
C ARG A 167 -4.32 0.26 9.58
N GLY A 168 -3.51 1.09 10.24
CA GLY A 168 -2.07 0.89 10.33
C GLY A 168 -1.39 0.95 8.97
N LEU A 169 -1.87 1.78 8.05
CA LEU A 169 -1.29 1.92 6.71
C LEU A 169 -0.35 3.11 6.68
N VAL A 170 0.81 2.94 6.05
CA VAL A 170 1.86 3.96 5.87
C VAL A 170 2.55 3.76 4.52
N THR A 171 3.09 4.80 3.92
CA THR A 171 4.02 4.68 2.78
C THR A 171 5.46 4.62 3.26
N ASN A 172 6.31 3.85 2.59
CA ASN A 172 7.76 3.94 2.80
C ASN A 172 8.36 5.13 2.02
N GLU A 173 9.68 5.30 2.10
CA GLU A 173 10.41 6.37 1.40
C GLU A 173 10.25 6.31 -0.12
N GLU A 174 10.08 5.13 -0.69
CA GLU A 174 9.84 4.92 -2.13
C GLU A 174 8.37 5.14 -2.54
N GLY A 175 7.51 5.62 -1.64
CA GLY A 175 6.08 5.87 -1.90
C GLY A 175 5.23 4.60 -1.97
N SER A 176 5.76 3.45 -1.53
CA SER A 176 5.07 2.17 -1.54
C SER A 176 4.26 1.96 -0.26
N LEU A 177 3.01 1.53 -0.43
CA LEU A 177 2.10 1.28 0.69
C LEU A 177 2.52 0.05 1.53
N ARG A 178 2.48 0.20 2.85
CA ARG A 178 2.81 -0.82 3.84
C ARG A 178 1.73 -0.85 4.92
N GLN A 179 1.33 -2.04 5.32
CA GLN A 179 0.50 -2.26 6.50
C GLN A 179 1.37 -2.69 7.67
N LEU A 180 1.28 -1.96 8.77
CA LEU A 180 1.91 -2.28 10.04
C LEU A 180 1.17 -3.45 10.71
N LYS A 181 1.88 -4.21 11.55
CA LYS A 181 1.30 -5.36 12.25
C LYS A 181 0.28 -4.94 13.31
N ARG A 182 0.54 -3.82 13.97
CA ARG A 182 -0.30 -3.22 15.00
C ARG A 182 -0.63 -1.80 14.57
N ARG A 183 -1.87 -1.37 14.79
CA ARG A 183 -2.34 -0.05 14.37
C ARG A 183 -1.75 1.05 15.26
N GLU A 184 -1.49 0.70 16.52
CA GLU A 184 -0.89 1.55 17.55
C GLU A 184 0.57 1.92 17.20
N ASP A 185 1.25 1.11 16.38
CA ASP A 185 2.63 1.38 15.93
C ASP A 185 2.72 2.58 14.97
N THR A 186 1.59 3.07 14.44
CA THR A 186 1.60 4.05 13.34
C THR A 186 2.22 5.39 13.73
N ILE A 187 1.91 5.91 14.93
CA ILE A 187 2.43 7.21 15.38
C ILE A 187 3.95 7.14 15.56
N GLY A 188 4.44 6.14 16.30
CA GLY A 188 5.88 5.95 16.50
C GLY A 188 6.63 5.70 15.19
N TYR A 189 6.02 4.96 14.25
CA TYR A 189 6.60 4.75 12.93
C TYR A 189 6.75 6.05 12.15
N VAL A 190 5.73 6.91 12.15
CA VAL A 190 5.75 8.22 11.46
C VAL A 190 6.79 9.15 12.08
N ILE A 191 6.91 9.19 13.42
CA ILE A 191 7.94 10.00 14.11
C ILE A 191 9.34 9.66 13.57
N ILE A 192 9.72 8.39 13.66
CA ILE A 192 11.06 7.98 13.22
C ILE A 192 11.21 8.14 11.71
N GLN A 193 10.18 7.81 10.93
CA GLN A 193 10.25 7.99 9.47
C GLN A 193 10.56 9.44 9.08
N GLU A 194 9.81 10.43 9.59
CA GLU A 194 10.00 11.83 9.17
C GLU A 194 11.32 12.41 9.70
N LEU A 195 11.72 12.08 10.93
CA LEU A 195 13.00 12.54 11.49
C LEU A 195 14.20 11.92 10.76
N MET A 196 14.12 10.64 10.37
CA MET A 196 15.17 10.01 9.57
C MET A 196 15.21 10.56 8.15
N ILE A 197 14.06 10.85 7.53
CA ILE A 197 14.00 11.51 6.21
C ILE A 197 14.65 12.90 6.29
N LEU A 198 14.34 13.69 7.32
CA LEU A 198 14.93 15.00 7.56
C LEU A 198 16.45 14.90 7.71
N ALA A 199 16.96 13.99 8.56
CA ALA A 199 18.39 13.81 8.76
C ALA A 199 19.11 13.37 7.48
N ASN A 200 18.54 12.42 6.75
CA ASN A 200 19.08 11.94 5.49
C ASN A 200 19.11 13.04 4.40
N MET A 201 18.07 13.88 4.33
CA MET A 201 18.03 15.04 3.44
C MET A 201 19.09 16.06 3.83
N ALA A 202 19.19 16.42 5.11
CA ALA A 202 20.14 17.38 5.63
C ALA A 202 21.60 16.95 5.38
N VAL A 203 21.92 15.66 5.56
CA VAL A 203 23.24 15.11 5.23
C VAL A 203 23.53 15.18 3.73
N ALA A 204 22.55 14.87 2.89
CA ALA A 204 22.71 14.97 1.44
C ALA A 204 23.00 16.42 1.02
N GLU A 205 22.22 17.39 1.51
CA GLU A 205 22.43 18.81 1.22
C GLU A 205 23.76 19.33 1.77
N TYR A 206 24.15 18.92 2.97
CA TYR A 206 25.44 19.25 3.56
C TYR A 206 26.60 18.74 2.70
N ALA A 207 26.53 17.48 2.25
CA ALA A 207 27.56 16.89 1.40
C ALA A 207 27.67 17.62 0.06
N VAL A 208 26.55 18.01 -0.56
CA VAL A 208 26.55 18.82 -1.79
C VAL A 208 27.21 20.18 -1.57
N LYS A 209 26.80 20.90 -0.52
CA LYS A 209 27.32 22.24 -0.21
C LYS A 209 28.83 22.25 0.02
N ASN A 210 29.37 21.15 0.55
CA ASN A 210 30.78 21.01 0.92
C ASN A 210 31.59 20.15 -0.08
N ASP A 211 31.02 19.80 -1.25
CA ASP A 211 31.64 18.92 -2.27
C ASP A 211 32.20 17.60 -1.70
N ILE A 212 31.46 16.98 -0.78
CA ILE A 212 31.82 15.69 -0.18
C ILE A 212 31.24 14.58 -1.06
N PRO A 213 32.06 13.76 -1.72
CA PRO A 213 31.58 12.64 -2.50
C PRO A 213 30.98 11.57 -1.58
N ILE A 214 29.68 11.32 -1.71
CA ILE A 214 28.93 10.30 -0.96
C ILE A 214 28.05 9.48 -1.92
N LEU A 215 27.45 8.41 -1.41
CA LEU A 215 26.41 7.67 -2.13
C LEU A 215 25.05 8.34 -1.91
N PHE A 216 24.44 8.86 -2.97
CA PHE A 216 23.05 9.30 -2.97
C PHE A 216 22.10 8.13 -3.19
N ARG A 217 20.88 8.26 -2.69
CA ARG A 217 19.76 7.33 -2.90
C ARG A 217 18.81 7.96 -3.91
N ASN A 218 18.98 7.61 -5.17
CA ASN A 218 18.22 8.16 -6.28
C ASN A 218 16.97 7.34 -6.55
N HIS A 219 15.86 8.00 -6.88
CA HIS A 219 14.61 7.33 -7.22
C HIS A 219 13.96 8.05 -8.40
N THR A 220 13.89 7.38 -9.55
CA THR A 220 13.31 7.94 -10.78
C THR A 220 11.94 7.35 -11.06
N ALA A 221 11.09 8.13 -11.74
CA ALA A 221 9.82 7.65 -12.26
C ALA A 221 10.03 6.83 -13.54
N ARG A 222 9.14 5.87 -13.83
CA ARG A 222 9.04 5.25 -15.16
C ARG A 222 8.42 6.24 -16.14
N SER A 223 8.69 6.07 -17.44
CA SER A 223 8.04 6.87 -18.49
C SER A 223 6.51 6.78 -18.47
N ALA A 224 5.96 5.64 -18.07
CA ALA A 224 4.52 5.40 -17.95
C ALA A 224 3.92 5.80 -16.59
N THR A 225 4.69 6.46 -15.71
CA THR A 225 4.18 6.89 -14.40
C THR A 225 3.12 7.98 -14.61
N PRO A 226 1.92 7.85 -14.00
CA PRO A 226 0.93 8.92 -14.01
C PRO A 226 1.48 10.22 -13.42
N GLU A 227 0.85 11.35 -13.75
CA GLU A 227 1.18 12.61 -13.11
C GLU A 227 1.01 12.51 -11.58
N ARG A 228 1.87 13.23 -10.86
CA ARG A 228 1.95 13.19 -9.39
C ARG A 228 0.60 13.45 -8.71
N GLY A 229 -0.20 14.38 -9.26
CA GLY A 229 -1.53 14.69 -8.72
C GLY A 229 -2.50 13.50 -8.79
N ASP A 230 -2.49 12.74 -9.89
CA ASP A 230 -3.36 11.57 -10.03
C ASP A 230 -2.89 10.40 -9.16
N LEU A 231 -1.58 10.28 -9.00
CA LEU A 231 -1.00 9.30 -8.11
C LEU A 231 -1.33 9.59 -6.63
N MET A 232 -1.34 10.86 -6.23
CA MET A 232 -1.81 11.26 -4.89
C MET A 232 -3.28 10.92 -4.70
N LYS A 233 -4.15 11.21 -5.69
CA LYS A 233 -5.58 10.81 -5.63
C LYS A 233 -5.73 9.29 -5.50
N LEU A 234 -4.92 8.52 -6.23
CA LEU A 234 -4.90 7.06 -6.12
C LEU A 234 -4.51 6.62 -4.71
N LEU A 235 -3.46 7.19 -4.13
CA LEU A 235 -3.05 6.90 -2.76
C LEU A 235 -4.11 7.30 -1.73
N GLU A 236 -4.81 8.41 -1.93
CA GLU A 236 -5.89 8.84 -1.04
C GLU A 236 -7.11 7.92 -1.14
N SER A 237 -7.40 7.36 -2.32
CA SER A 237 -8.47 6.38 -2.48
C SER A 237 -8.25 5.10 -1.66
N VAL A 238 -7.00 4.77 -1.30
CA VAL A 238 -6.66 3.66 -0.38
C VAL A 238 -7.44 3.79 0.94
N ALA A 239 -7.74 5.01 1.40
CA ALA A 239 -8.47 5.23 2.65
C ALA A 239 -9.86 4.60 2.66
N VAL A 240 -10.51 4.47 1.50
CA VAL A 240 -11.88 3.96 1.33
C VAL A 240 -11.96 2.57 0.70
N ILE A 241 -10.83 2.03 0.22
CA ILE A 241 -10.79 0.73 -0.44
C ILE A 241 -10.79 -0.42 0.59
N PRO A 242 -11.57 -1.51 0.38
CA PRO A 242 -11.58 -2.69 1.26
C PRO A 242 -10.18 -3.29 1.51
N GLU A 243 -9.98 -3.95 2.67
CA GLU A 243 -8.65 -4.44 3.09
C GLU A 243 -8.07 -5.49 2.13
N GLU A 244 -8.92 -6.32 1.54
CA GLU A 244 -8.58 -7.33 0.54
C GLU A 244 -7.90 -6.73 -0.72
N ASN A 245 -8.20 -5.47 -1.05
CA ASN A 245 -7.70 -4.80 -2.24
C ASN A 245 -6.39 -4.02 -2.00
N ILE A 246 -5.94 -3.88 -0.74
CA ILE A 246 -4.68 -3.19 -0.39
C ILE A 246 -3.48 -3.86 -1.08
N ALA A 247 -3.47 -5.18 -1.14
CA ALA A 247 -2.37 -5.93 -1.76
C ALA A 247 -2.28 -5.64 -3.27
N THR A 248 -3.41 -5.54 -3.94
CA THR A 248 -3.51 -5.18 -5.37
C THR A 248 -3.00 -3.77 -5.60
N LEU A 249 -3.53 -2.78 -4.87
CA LEU A 249 -3.07 -1.38 -4.96
C LEU A 249 -1.57 -1.25 -4.75
N ARG A 250 -1.04 -1.89 -3.70
CA ARG A 250 0.40 -1.90 -3.44
C ARG A 250 1.18 -2.42 -4.65
N SER A 251 0.69 -3.49 -5.28
CA SER A 251 1.33 -4.08 -6.46
C SER A 251 1.26 -3.14 -7.66
N THR A 252 0.12 -2.49 -7.89
CA THR A 252 -0.05 -1.49 -8.94
C THR A 252 0.89 -0.31 -8.73
N THR A 253 0.98 0.24 -7.50
CA THR A 253 1.90 1.32 -7.14
C THR A 253 3.36 0.92 -7.38
N TYR A 254 3.77 -0.31 -7.04
CA TYR A 254 5.13 -0.81 -7.33
C TYR A 254 5.44 -0.88 -8.83
N MET A 255 4.46 -1.15 -9.68
CA MET A 255 4.66 -1.20 -11.13
C MET A 255 4.83 0.19 -11.76
N MET A 256 4.40 1.25 -11.06
CA MET A 256 4.48 2.62 -11.57
C MET A 256 5.87 3.24 -11.42
N PHE A 257 6.71 2.79 -10.49
CA PHE A 257 8.01 3.43 -10.21
C PHE A 257 9.22 2.56 -10.55
N ASN A 258 10.37 3.20 -10.79
CA ASN A 258 11.63 2.47 -10.77
C ASN A 258 12.02 2.16 -9.32
N ARG A 259 12.87 1.18 -9.15
CA ARG A 259 13.50 0.97 -7.84
C ARG A 259 14.43 2.14 -7.57
N ALA A 260 14.49 2.56 -6.31
CA ALA A 260 15.54 3.50 -5.93
C ALA A 260 16.90 2.79 -5.97
N GLU A 261 17.94 3.48 -6.40
CA GLU A 261 19.30 2.99 -6.63
C GLU A 261 20.31 3.90 -5.94
N TYR A 262 21.45 3.34 -5.55
CA TYR A 262 22.56 4.16 -5.07
C TYR A 262 23.43 4.64 -6.23
N GLY A 263 24.00 5.83 -6.10
CA GLY A 263 24.98 6.35 -7.04
C GLY A 263 25.70 7.58 -6.48
N PRO A 264 26.91 7.90 -6.96
CA PRO A 264 27.65 9.10 -6.55
C PRO A 264 27.12 10.39 -7.18
N VAL A 265 26.24 10.28 -8.18
CA VAL A 265 25.60 11.41 -8.88
C VAL A 265 24.17 11.58 -8.39
N ILE A 266 23.75 12.83 -8.22
CA ILE A 266 22.42 13.19 -7.72
C ILE A 266 21.44 13.23 -8.89
N LEU A 267 20.34 12.48 -8.76
CA LEU A 267 19.22 12.47 -9.71
C LEU A 267 17.90 12.87 -9.05
N GLY A 268 17.90 13.06 -7.73
CA GLY A 268 16.72 13.31 -6.92
C GLY A 268 15.96 12.05 -6.49
N HIS A 269 14.96 12.25 -5.66
CA HIS A 269 14.16 11.17 -5.08
C HIS A 269 12.65 11.38 -5.33
N PHE A 270 12.14 10.79 -6.41
CA PHE A 270 10.77 10.97 -6.89
C PHE A 270 9.69 10.75 -5.81
N GLY A 271 9.77 9.62 -5.10
CA GLY A 271 8.78 9.25 -4.06
C GLY A 271 8.75 10.19 -2.85
N LEU A 272 9.88 10.80 -2.51
CA LEU A 272 9.99 11.77 -1.41
C LEU A 272 9.80 13.21 -1.88
N ASN A 273 9.86 13.44 -3.19
CA ASN A 273 9.96 14.74 -3.83
C ASN A 273 11.11 15.62 -3.31
N LEU A 274 12.31 15.03 -3.21
CA LEU A 274 13.52 15.72 -2.75
C LEU A 274 14.55 15.85 -3.87
N GLY A 275 15.26 16.97 -3.92
CA GLY A 275 16.32 17.23 -4.90
C GLY A 275 17.59 16.41 -4.66
N ALA A 276 17.94 16.19 -3.39
CA ALA A 276 19.01 15.29 -2.97
C ALA A 276 18.55 14.45 -1.77
N TYR A 277 18.92 13.18 -1.76
CA TYR A 277 18.61 12.26 -0.66
C TYR A 277 19.70 11.21 -0.56
N THR A 278 20.02 10.79 0.66
CA THR A 278 20.97 9.72 0.93
C THR A 278 20.42 8.79 2.02
N HIS A 279 21.11 7.69 2.31
CA HIS A 279 20.89 6.97 3.55
C HIS A 279 22.08 7.17 4.47
N PHE A 280 21.80 7.59 5.70
CA PHE A 280 22.80 7.86 6.74
C PHE A 280 22.38 7.31 8.12
N THR A 281 21.11 6.97 8.29
CA THR A 281 20.50 6.70 9.60
C THR A 281 20.45 5.23 10.00
N SER A 282 21.09 4.31 9.26
CA SER A 282 21.07 2.88 9.59
C SER A 282 22.35 2.09 9.24
N PRO A 283 23.54 2.55 9.68
CA PRO A 283 24.84 1.96 9.34
C PRO A 283 25.09 0.55 9.91
N ILE A 284 24.37 0.09 10.93
CA ILE A 284 24.48 -1.29 11.45
C ILE A 284 23.94 -2.30 10.43
N ARG A 285 22.95 -1.88 9.62
CA ARG A 285 22.16 -2.76 8.76
C ARG A 285 22.17 -2.41 7.27
N ARG A 286 22.80 -1.30 6.87
CA ARG A 286 22.94 -0.89 5.47
C ARG A 286 24.38 -0.45 5.19
N TYR A 287 25.00 -1.07 4.18
CA TYR A 287 26.38 -0.78 3.82
C TYR A 287 26.55 0.62 3.20
N ALA A 288 25.54 1.12 2.48
CA ALA A 288 25.56 2.47 1.94
C ALA A 288 25.70 3.54 3.04
N ASP A 289 24.96 3.39 4.14
CA ASP A 289 25.04 4.27 5.31
C ASP A 289 26.45 4.20 5.93
N LEU A 290 27.03 3.00 6.05
CA LEU A 290 28.39 2.83 6.55
C LEU A 290 29.43 3.55 5.66
N VAL A 291 29.32 3.44 4.34
CA VAL A 291 30.20 4.14 3.39
C VAL A 291 30.06 5.65 3.52
N ASN A 292 28.82 6.15 3.64
CA ASN A 292 28.56 7.58 3.86
C ASN A 292 29.09 8.05 5.22
N HIS A 293 28.97 7.24 6.27
CA HIS A 293 29.58 7.51 7.58
C HIS A 293 31.10 7.59 7.47
N GLN A 294 31.75 6.67 6.76
CA GLN A 294 33.20 6.68 6.55
C GLN A 294 33.67 7.99 5.87
N GLN A 295 32.98 8.42 4.80
CA GLN A 295 33.29 9.68 4.11
C GLN A 295 33.09 10.90 5.02
N ILE A 296 31.91 11.03 5.65
CA ILE A 296 31.59 12.17 6.52
C ILE A 296 32.51 12.22 7.74
N ARG A 297 32.80 11.07 8.36
CA ARG A 297 33.69 10.98 9.52
C ARG A 297 35.12 11.43 9.18
N ALA A 298 35.64 11.04 8.02
CA ALA A 298 36.95 11.50 7.56
C ALA A 298 36.94 13.01 7.32
N TYR A 299 35.91 13.52 6.64
CA TYR A 299 35.73 14.95 6.36
C TYR A 299 35.72 15.81 7.63
N ILE A 300 34.87 15.47 8.63
CA ILE A 300 34.78 16.25 9.88
C ILE A 300 36.08 16.20 10.72
N ARG A 301 36.96 15.22 10.46
CA ARG A 301 38.27 15.09 11.12
C ARG A 301 39.40 15.74 10.33
N ASN A 302 39.11 16.34 9.17
CA ASN A 302 40.10 16.80 8.20
C ASN A 302 41.10 15.69 7.79
N GLU A 303 40.61 14.46 7.69
CA GLU A 303 41.37 13.30 7.22
C GLU A 303 41.11 13.06 5.73
N PRO A 304 42.03 12.40 5.00
CA PRO A 304 41.79 11.98 3.62
C PRO A 304 40.52 11.13 3.52
N LEU A 305 39.70 11.40 2.50
CA LEU A 305 38.48 10.63 2.26
C LEU A 305 38.84 9.18 1.89
N PRO A 306 38.20 8.19 2.53
CA PRO A 306 38.54 6.78 2.31
C PRO A 306 38.16 6.26 0.92
N HIS A 307 37.17 6.87 0.25
CA HIS A 307 36.71 6.41 -1.06
C HIS A 307 36.77 7.53 -2.10
N SER A 308 37.37 7.22 -3.24
CA SER A 308 37.32 8.03 -4.47
C SER A 308 35.93 8.01 -5.13
N LYS A 309 35.67 8.92 -6.08
CA LYS A 309 34.40 8.94 -6.84
C LYS A 309 34.21 7.66 -7.66
N GLU A 310 35.30 7.11 -8.20
CA GLU A 310 35.33 5.86 -8.96
C GLU A 310 35.02 4.65 -8.07
N GLU A 311 35.60 4.61 -6.86
CA GLU A 311 35.29 3.57 -5.88
C GLU A 311 33.84 3.65 -5.40
N LEU A 312 33.32 4.86 -5.15
CA LEU A 312 31.90 5.04 -4.81
C LEU A 312 30.97 4.56 -5.93
N GLN A 313 31.32 4.80 -7.21
CA GLN A 313 30.56 4.28 -8.34
C GLN A 313 30.58 2.74 -8.37
N ALA A 314 31.73 2.12 -8.12
CA ALA A 314 31.87 0.66 -8.06
C ALA A 314 31.06 0.07 -6.88
N ILE A 315 31.17 0.68 -5.70
CA ILE A 315 30.41 0.31 -4.50
C ILE A 315 28.90 0.43 -4.75
N ALA A 316 28.44 1.55 -5.30
CA ALA A 316 27.03 1.74 -5.67
C ALA A 316 26.52 0.63 -6.60
N SER A 317 27.28 0.32 -7.64
CA SER A 317 26.95 -0.72 -8.62
C SER A 317 26.85 -2.10 -7.96
N HIS A 318 27.80 -2.43 -7.09
CA HIS A 318 27.79 -3.67 -6.30
C HIS A 318 26.56 -3.73 -5.37
N ILE A 319 26.29 -2.67 -4.60
CA ILE A 319 25.12 -2.60 -3.71
C ILE A 319 23.83 -2.82 -4.49
N ASN A 320 23.65 -2.14 -5.62
CA ASN A 320 22.44 -2.26 -6.44
C ASN A 320 22.26 -3.68 -7.00
N LEU A 321 23.33 -4.27 -7.54
CA LEU A 321 23.30 -5.64 -8.06
C LEU A 321 22.96 -6.67 -6.97
N ARG A 322 23.65 -6.61 -5.83
CA ARG A 322 23.42 -7.54 -4.71
C ARG A 322 22.02 -7.42 -4.13
N ARG A 323 21.44 -6.22 -4.08
CA ARG A 323 20.04 -6.03 -3.66
C ARG A 323 19.05 -6.67 -4.63
N LEU A 324 19.30 -6.57 -5.94
CA LEU A 324 18.49 -7.27 -6.95
C LEU A 324 18.58 -8.80 -6.79
N GLU A 325 19.77 -9.34 -6.54
CA GLU A 325 19.97 -10.76 -6.26
C GLU A 325 19.25 -11.19 -4.98
N ASN A 326 19.41 -10.44 -3.88
CA ASN A 326 18.72 -10.71 -2.61
C ASN A 326 17.20 -10.74 -2.76
N ASP A 327 16.62 -9.83 -3.55
CA ASP A 327 15.18 -9.80 -3.80
C ASP A 327 14.70 -10.98 -4.65
N ARG A 328 15.51 -11.41 -5.63
CA ARG A 328 15.24 -12.62 -6.42
C ARG A 328 15.28 -13.87 -5.53
N ASP A 329 16.32 -14.00 -4.71
CA ASP A 329 16.50 -15.11 -3.77
C ASP A 329 15.37 -15.17 -2.74
N LYS A 330 14.99 -14.02 -2.17
CA LYS A 330 13.86 -13.91 -1.25
C LYS A 330 12.57 -14.34 -1.93
N SER A 331 12.33 -13.89 -3.15
CA SER A 331 11.13 -14.27 -3.92
C SER A 331 11.11 -15.77 -4.20
N ALA A 332 12.24 -16.35 -4.60
CA ALA A 332 12.39 -17.79 -4.85
C ALA A 332 12.18 -18.61 -3.56
N TYR A 333 12.79 -18.19 -2.45
CA TYR A 333 12.61 -18.82 -1.14
C TYR A 333 11.15 -18.77 -0.68
N MET A 334 10.48 -17.62 -0.82
CA MET A 334 9.07 -17.48 -0.45
C MET A 334 8.16 -18.35 -1.33
N LYS A 335 8.44 -18.48 -2.62
CA LYS A 335 7.75 -19.42 -3.53
C LYS A 335 7.95 -20.86 -3.07
N LYS A 336 9.20 -21.29 -2.80
CA LYS A 336 9.52 -22.64 -2.30
C LYS A 336 8.84 -22.94 -0.96
N LYS A 337 8.81 -21.98 -0.03
CA LYS A 337 8.13 -22.11 1.25
C LYS A 337 6.61 -22.24 1.10
N ALA A 338 6.00 -21.42 0.24
CA ALA A 338 4.58 -21.51 -0.07
C ALA A 338 4.23 -22.87 -0.70
N TYR A 339 5.08 -23.37 -1.58
CA TYR A 339 4.95 -24.68 -2.21
C TYR A 339 5.02 -25.83 -1.18
N LYS A 340 6.04 -25.85 -0.32
CA LYS A 340 6.14 -26.84 0.77
C LYS A 340 4.95 -26.81 1.73
N LYS A 341 4.42 -25.62 2.03
CA LYS A 341 3.23 -25.49 2.88
C LYS A 341 2.01 -26.11 2.21
N ALA A 342 1.81 -25.84 0.92
CA ALA A 342 0.72 -26.44 0.14
C ALA A 342 0.85 -27.97 0.10
N GLU A 343 2.05 -28.48 -0.18
CA GLU A 343 2.37 -29.91 -0.18
C GLU A 343 2.02 -30.59 1.16
N SER A 344 2.45 -30.02 2.29
CA SER A 344 2.13 -30.57 3.62
C SER A 344 0.62 -30.58 3.91
N ILE A 345 -0.12 -29.53 3.53
CA ILE A 345 -1.59 -29.51 3.69
C ILE A 345 -2.26 -30.62 2.88
N VAL A 346 -1.77 -30.87 1.66
CA VAL A 346 -2.28 -31.95 0.80
C VAL A 346 -1.96 -33.32 1.41
N LEU A 347 -0.72 -33.56 1.83
CA LEU A 347 -0.29 -34.82 2.44
C LEU A 347 -0.99 -35.14 3.78
N GLU A 348 -1.29 -34.11 4.57
CA GLU A 348 -2.02 -34.23 5.84
C GLU A 348 -3.54 -34.32 5.65
N ASN A 349 -4.05 -34.28 4.41
CA ASN A 349 -5.47 -34.28 4.07
C ASN A 349 -6.28 -33.13 4.71
N ARG A 350 -5.66 -31.95 4.85
CA ARG A 350 -6.23 -30.75 5.50
C ARG A 350 -6.72 -29.70 4.52
N ILE A 351 -7.00 -30.09 3.28
CA ILE A 351 -7.37 -29.18 2.18
C ILE A 351 -8.70 -28.46 2.49
N SER A 352 -9.67 -29.16 3.07
CA SER A 352 -10.99 -28.59 3.40
C SER A 352 -10.90 -27.40 4.36
N ASP A 353 -10.01 -27.48 5.36
CA ASP A 353 -9.85 -26.47 6.41
C ASP A 353 -8.91 -25.31 6.03
N ALA A 354 -8.41 -25.30 4.78
CA ALA A 354 -7.45 -24.30 4.33
C ALA A 354 -8.07 -22.89 4.35
N SER A 355 -7.29 -21.87 4.71
CA SER A 355 -7.71 -20.49 4.40
C SER A 355 -7.78 -20.29 2.88
N ASP A 356 -8.53 -19.30 2.38
CA ASP A 356 -8.60 -19.01 0.93
C ASP A 356 -7.23 -18.83 0.28
N LYS A 357 -6.32 -18.16 1.00
CA LYS A 357 -4.94 -17.96 0.57
C LYS A 357 -4.14 -19.26 0.50
N ASP A 358 -4.40 -20.19 1.40
CA ASP A 358 -3.77 -21.51 1.35
C ASP A 358 -4.43 -22.39 0.29
N PHE A 359 -5.73 -22.27 0.06
CA PHE A 359 -6.45 -22.94 -1.01
C PHE A 359 -5.95 -22.51 -2.40
N GLU A 360 -5.71 -21.20 -2.61
CA GLU A 360 -5.05 -20.68 -3.82
C GLU A 360 -3.66 -21.31 -4.04
N ARG A 361 -2.86 -21.44 -2.97
CA ARG A 361 -1.52 -22.06 -3.05
C ARG A 361 -1.59 -23.54 -3.34
N ILE A 362 -2.54 -24.26 -2.76
CA ILE A 362 -2.80 -25.68 -3.04
C ILE A 362 -3.21 -25.85 -4.50
N THR A 363 -4.10 -25.00 -5.00
CA THR A 363 -4.50 -24.98 -6.42
C THR A 363 -3.28 -24.84 -7.32
N LYS A 364 -2.43 -23.83 -7.09
CA LYS A 364 -1.19 -23.61 -7.86
C LYS A 364 -0.21 -24.79 -7.74
N PHE A 365 -0.10 -25.38 -6.55
CA PHE A 365 0.76 -26.53 -6.30
C PHE A 365 0.32 -27.74 -7.13
N LEU A 366 -0.97 -28.09 -7.07
CA LEU A 366 -1.53 -29.25 -7.79
C LEU A 366 -1.45 -29.08 -9.30
N ILE A 367 -1.81 -27.90 -9.81
CA ILE A 367 -1.69 -27.57 -11.25
C ILE A 367 -0.25 -27.77 -11.73
N ARG A 368 0.73 -27.33 -10.93
CA ARG A 368 2.15 -27.46 -11.28
C ARG A 368 2.66 -28.90 -11.31
N GLN A 369 2.03 -29.82 -10.58
CA GLN A 369 2.38 -31.25 -10.69
C GLN A 369 2.00 -31.83 -12.05
N GLY A 370 1.01 -31.24 -12.74
CA GLY A 370 0.52 -31.72 -14.03
C GLY A 370 -0.36 -32.97 -13.95
N GLU A 371 -0.57 -33.52 -12.76
CA GLU A 371 -1.44 -34.68 -12.52
C GLU A 371 -2.90 -34.26 -12.28
N ASP A 372 -3.84 -35.22 -12.33
CA ASP A 372 -5.24 -34.98 -11.97
C ASP A 372 -5.36 -34.65 -10.47
N CYS A 373 -6.29 -33.77 -10.09
CA CYS A 373 -6.37 -33.32 -8.69
C CYS A 373 -6.79 -34.46 -7.74
N PRO A 374 -6.35 -34.48 -6.47
CA PRO A 374 -6.86 -35.41 -5.46
C PRO A 374 -8.36 -35.25 -5.23
N GLU A 375 -9.03 -36.32 -4.82
CA GLU A 375 -10.47 -36.30 -4.49
C GLU A 375 -10.79 -35.31 -3.38
N ALA A 376 -9.96 -35.26 -2.33
CA ALA A 376 -10.08 -34.29 -1.24
C ALA A 376 -10.03 -32.83 -1.72
N TYR A 377 -9.28 -32.53 -2.79
CA TYR A 377 -9.28 -31.19 -3.39
C TYR A 377 -10.59 -30.93 -4.13
N SER A 378 -11.08 -31.89 -4.92
CA SER A 378 -12.37 -31.80 -5.62
C SER A 378 -13.53 -31.56 -4.65
N ASP A 379 -13.56 -32.27 -3.52
CA ASP A 379 -14.59 -32.10 -2.50
C ASP A 379 -14.49 -30.75 -1.79
N ALA A 380 -13.28 -30.34 -1.41
CA ALA A 380 -13.06 -29.03 -0.80
C ALA A 380 -13.42 -27.89 -1.76
N PHE A 381 -13.17 -28.07 -3.06
CA PHE A 381 -13.59 -27.14 -4.10
C PHE A 381 -15.11 -27.02 -4.17
N ARG A 382 -15.81 -28.15 -4.27
CA ARG A 382 -17.28 -28.18 -4.35
C ARG A 382 -17.94 -27.55 -3.13
N LYS A 383 -17.39 -27.78 -1.93
CA LYS A 383 -17.85 -27.13 -0.68
C LYS A 383 -17.69 -25.60 -0.69
N ARG A 384 -16.78 -25.06 -1.50
CA ARG A 384 -16.52 -23.62 -1.66
C ARG A 384 -17.22 -23.01 -2.88
N SER A 385 -18.01 -23.78 -3.62
CA SER A 385 -18.75 -23.27 -4.78
C SER A 385 -19.64 -22.09 -4.36
N GLY A 386 -19.71 -21.04 -5.19
CA GLY A 386 -20.36 -19.77 -4.86
C GLY A 386 -19.44 -18.76 -4.16
N GLU A 387 -18.65 -19.20 -3.19
CA GLU A 387 -17.75 -18.36 -2.37
C GLU A 387 -16.28 -18.40 -2.81
N LEU A 388 -15.97 -19.19 -3.83
CA LEU A 388 -14.59 -19.39 -4.30
C LEU A 388 -13.95 -18.06 -4.76
N PRO A 389 -12.72 -17.74 -4.31
CA PRO A 389 -11.97 -16.61 -4.82
C PRO A 389 -11.82 -16.68 -6.34
N VAL A 390 -12.08 -15.57 -7.04
CA VAL A 390 -12.03 -15.48 -8.51
C VAL A 390 -10.69 -15.97 -9.08
N ILE A 391 -9.58 -15.72 -8.35
CA ILE A 391 -8.25 -16.19 -8.75
C ILE A 391 -8.16 -17.73 -8.80
N CYS A 392 -8.81 -18.45 -7.88
CA CYS A 392 -8.83 -19.91 -7.88
C CYS A 392 -9.65 -20.46 -9.06
N ALA A 393 -10.79 -19.82 -9.37
CA ALA A 393 -11.57 -20.15 -10.55
C ALA A 393 -10.75 -19.92 -11.84
N GLY A 394 -10.03 -18.80 -11.93
CA GLY A 394 -9.18 -18.48 -13.08
C GLY A 394 -8.02 -19.45 -13.25
N LEU A 395 -7.34 -19.82 -12.16
CA LEU A 395 -6.29 -20.84 -12.19
C LEU A 395 -6.84 -22.19 -12.68
N LEU A 396 -7.99 -22.62 -12.16
CA LEU A 396 -8.57 -23.91 -12.51
C LEU A 396 -9.00 -23.95 -13.99
N LEU A 397 -9.72 -22.92 -14.45
CA LEU A 397 -10.19 -22.87 -15.83
C LEU A 397 -9.01 -22.75 -16.81
N LEU A 398 -8.09 -21.82 -16.55
CA LEU A 398 -7.10 -21.40 -17.55
C LEU A 398 -5.76 -22.12 -17.47
N GLN A 399 -5.42 -22.72 -16.33
CA GLN A 399 -4.09 -23.29 -16.11
C GLN A 399 -4.11 -24.75 -15.64
N ALA A 400 -5.23 -25.27 -15.12
CA ALA A 400 -5.25 -26.67 -14.68
C ALA A 400 -5.11 -27.63 -15.86
N PRO A 401 -4.31 -28.69 -15.69
CA PRO A 401 -4.07 -29.67 -16.76
C PRO A 401 -5.36 -30.42 -17.09
N ASP A 402 -5.30 -31.18 -18.17
CA ASP A 402 -6.38 -32.11 -18.51
C ASP A 402 -6.34 -33.30 -17.55
N GLY A 403 -7.52 -33.68 -17.07
CA GLY A 403 -7.70 -34.71 -16.06
C GLY A 403 -9.19 -34.91 -15.83
N LYS A 404 -9.62 -36.09 -15.37
CA LYS A 404 -11.05 -36.39 -15.20
C LYS A 404 -11.66 -35.43 -14.16
N ARG A 405 -11.05 -35.32 -12.99
CA ARG A 405 -11.55 -34.46 -11.91
C ARG A 405 -11.36 -32.99 -12.23
N TRP A 406 -10.22 -32.58 -12.81
CA TRP A 406 -10.06 -31.21 -13.30
C TRP A 406 -11.16 -30.81 -14.28
N THR A 407 -11.49 -31.68 -15.23
CA THR A 407 -12.55 -31.44 -16.22
C THR A 407 -13.93 -31.36 -15.57
N GLU A 408 -14.23 -32.23 -14.60
CA GLU A 408 -15.47 -32.16 -13.80
C GLU A 408 -15.59 -30.82 -13.06
N LEU A 409 -14.50 -30.34 -12.45
CA LEU A 409 -14.48 -29.05 -11.76
C LEU A 409 -14.60 -27.87 -12.73
N LYS A 410 -13.97 -27.93 -13.91
CA LYS A 410 -14.14 -26.91 -14.98
C LYS A 410 -15.61 -26.82 -15.40
N LYS A 411 -16.29 -27.95 -15.60
CA LYS A 411 -17.73 -28.00 -15.92
C LYS A 411 -18.60 -27.41 -14.81
N ALA A 412 -18.36 -27.83 -13.56
CA ALA A 412 -19.10 -27.31 -12.41
C ALA A 412 -18.94 -25.78 -12.25
N LEU A 413 -17.75 -25.23 -12.50
CA LEU A 413 -17.54 -23.77 -12.52
C LEU A 413 -18.32 -23.08 -13.63
N LEU A 414 -18.34 -23.64 -14.84
CA LEU A 414 -19.12 -23.06 -15.95
C LEU A 414 -20.62 -23.07 -15.61
N GLU A 415 -21.13 -24.16 -15.05
CA GLU A 415 -22.52 -24.25 -14.57
C GLU A 415 -22.82 -23.22 -13.47
N GLU A 416 -21.91 -23.02 -12.50
CA GLU A 416 -22.04 -21.97 -11.50
C GLU A 416 -22.10 -20.57 -12.17
N MET A 417 -21.26 -20.32 -13.16
CA MET A 417 -21.23 -19.07 -13.92
C MET A 417 -22.50 -18.84 -14.75
N ALA A 418 -23.33 -19.85 -15.00
CA ALA A 418 -24.65 -19.64 -15.61
C ALA A 418 -25.56 -18.79 -14.72
N THR A 419 -25.44 -18.95 -13.40
CA THR A 419 -26.20 -18.17 -12.41
C THR A 419 -25.44 -16.93 -11.93
N ALA A 420 -24.11 -16.91 -12.04
CA ALA A 420 -23.23 -15.81 -11.65
C ALA A 420 -22.35 -15.29 -12.80
N SER A 421 -22.95 -14.95 -13.94
CA SER A 421 -22.22 -14.69 -15.21
C SER A 421 -21.22 -13.53 -15.17
N HIS A 422 -21.35 -12.61 -14.20
CA HIS A 422 -20.36 -11.56 -13.98
C HIS A 422 -18.95 -12.08 -13.67
N LYS A 423 -18.83 -13.29 -13.08
CA LYS A 423 -17.54 -13.91 -12.75
C LYS A 423 -16.71 -14.17 -14.01
N ALA A 424 -17.33 -14.52 -15.14
CA ALA A 424 -16.61 -14.82 -16.39
C ALA A 424 -15.82 -13.61 -16.92
N VAL A 425 -16.37 -12.40 -16.79
CA VAL A 425 -15.65 -11.17 -17.18
C VAL A 425 -14.39 -10.98 -16.32
N SER A 426 -14.50 -11.20 -15.01
CA SER A 426 -13.36 -11.11 -14.10
C SER A 426 -12.28 -12.16 -14.36
N ILE A 427 -12.62 -13.31 -14.95
CA ILE A 427 -11.64 -14.31 -15.38
C ILE A 427 -10.83 -13.79 -16.56
N PHE A 428 -11.46 -13.11 -17.52
CA PHE A 428 -10.72 -12.48 -18.62
C PHE A 428 -9.84 -11.32 -18.14
N ASP A 429 -10.27 -10.56 -17.14
CA ASP A 429 -9.44 -9.54 -16.48
C ASP A 429 -8.16 -10.12 -15.86
N ILE A 430 -8.19 -11.38 -15.39
CA ILE A 430 -7.00 -12.09 -14.93
C ILE A 430 -6.19 -12.61 -16.13
N ALA A 431 -6.87 -13.10 -17.17
CA ALA A 431 -6.28 -13.76 -18.33
C ALA A 431 -5.44 -12.82 -19.21
N GLN A 432 -5.70 -11.51 -19.25
CA GLN A 432 -4.89 -10.55 -20.05
C GLN A 432 -3.40 -10.53 -19.68
N HIS A 433 -3.05 -11.01 -18.49
CA HIS A 433 -1.66 -11.09 -18.04
C HIS A 433 -0.98 -12.40 -18.46
N ILE A 434 -1.71 -13.32 -19.11
CA ILE A 434 -1.18 -14.54 -19.70
C ILE A 434 -0.64 -14.19 -21.08
N GLN A 435 0.61 -14.60 -21.35
CA GLN A 435 1.24 -14.37 -22.64
C GLN A 435 0.38 -14.94 -23.78
N GLY A 436 0.19 -14.15 -24.84
CA GLY A 436 -0.59 -14.57 -26.01
C GLY A 436 -2.10 -14.33 -25.92
N TRP A 437 -2.63 -13.91 -24.76
CA TRP A 437 -4.06 -13.60 -24.59
C TRP A 437 -4.35 -12.12 -24.89
N GLN A 438 -5.43 -11.86 -25.61
CA GLN A 438 -5.99 -10.53 -25.80
C GLN A 438 -7.27 -10.34 -24.97
N MET A 439 -7.73 -9.09 -24.85
CA MET A 439 -9.04 -8.81 -24.25
C MET A 439 -10.18 -9.20 -25.20
N PRO A 440 -11.26 -9.82 -24.71
CA PRO A 440 -12.43 -10.09 -25.55
C PRO A 440 -13.05 -8.82 -26.10
N VAL A 441 -13.44 -8.87 -27.38
CA VAL A 441 -14.20 -7.84 -28.07
C VAL A 441 -15.68 -8.25 -28.10
N TYR A 442 -16.56 -7.31 -27.80
CA TYR A 442 -18.00 -7.54 -27.72
C TYR A 442 -18.74 -6.82 -28.84
N ASP A 443 -19.43 -7.58 -29.67
CA ASP A 443 -20.41 -7.08 -30.64
C ASP A 443 -21.79 -7.10 -29.98
N VAL A 444 -22.41 -5.92 -29.81
CA VAL A 444 -23.68 -5.80 -29.08
C VAL A 444 -24.69 -5.02 -29.90
N THR A 445 -25.86 -5.62 -30.09
CA THR A 445 -27.00 -5.01 -30.77
C THR A 445 -28.15 -4.83 -29.79
N GLU A 446 -28.93 -3.76 -29.96
CA GLU A 446 -30.12 -3.46 -29.15
C GLU A 446 -31.36 -3.58 -30.03
N THR A 447 -32.35 -4.31 -29.54
CA THR A 447 -33.67 -4.44 -30.17
C THR A 447 -34.76 -4.20 -29.13
N ALA A 448 -35.98 -3.93 -29.58
CA ALA A 448 -37.13 -3.80 -28.68
C ALA A 448 -38.06 -5.01 -28.87
N ARG A 449 -38.33 -5.76 -27.79
CA ARG A 449 -39.32 -6.85 -27.78
C ARG A 449 -40.36 -6.55 -26.70
N SER A 450 -41.62 -6.45 -27.08
CA SER A 450 -42.74 -6.13 -26.15
C SER A 450 -42.50 -4.86 -25.31
N LYS A 451 -41.94 -3.80 -25.92
CA LYS A 451 -41.57 -2.51 -25.28
C LYS A 451 -40.44 -2.58 -24.23
N LEU A 452 -39.74 -3.70 -24.12
CA LEU A 452 -38.52 -3.83 -23.31
C LEU A 452 -37.28 -3.84 -24.22
N PRO A 453 -36.18 -3.17 -23.81
CA PRO A 453 -34.91 -3.30 -24.52
C PRO A 453 -34.38 -4.72 -24.32
N VAL A 454 -33.96 -5.33 -25.42
CA VAL A 454 -33.28 -6.63 -25.47
C VAL A 454 -31.94 -6.42 -26.15
N PHE A 455 -30.88 -6.70 -25.41
CA PHE A 455 -29.51 -6.60 -25.89
C PHE A 455 -29.03 -7.99 -26.29
N THR A 456 -28.48 -8.10 -27.49
CA THR A 456 -27.88 -9.33 -28.00
C THR A 456 -26.38 -9.12 -28.13
N ALA A 457 -25.59 -9.88 -27.38
CA ALA A 457 -24.14 -9.77 -27.38
C ALA A 457 -23.47 -11.04 -27.93
N ARG A 458 -22.37 -10.84 -28.66
CA ARG A 458 -21.43 -11.90 -29.05
C ARG A 458 -20.01 -11.47 -28.64
N SER A 459 -19.23 -12.42 -28.15
CA SER A 459 -17.87 -12.19 -27.67
C SER A 459 -16.85 -12.92 -28.54
N THR A 460 -15.73 -12.27 -28.84
CA THR A 460 -14.63 -12.82 -29.63
C THR A 460 -13.30 -12.54 -28.94
N ILE A 461 -12.37 -13.48 -28.92
CA ILE A 461 -11.01 -13.30 -28.38
C ILE A 461 -9.98 -13.97 -29.30
N LEU A 462 -8.80 -13.38 -29.38
CA LEU A 462 -7.63 -13.97 -30.02
C LEU A 462 -6.64 -14.47 -28.96
N ILE A 463 -6.27 -15.75 -29.03
CA ILE A 463 -5.28 -16.38 -28.16
C ILE A 463 -4.23 -17.04 -29.06
N GLU A 464 -2.97 -16.58 -28.98
CA GLU A 464 -1.85 -17.12 -29.77
C GLU A 464 -2.18 -17.27 -31.28
N ASN A 465 -2.87 -16.27 -31.84
CA ASN A 465 -3.36 -16.22 -33.23
C ASN A 465 -4.53 -17.15 -33.59
N LYS A 466 -5.14 -17.82 -32.62
CA LYS A 466 -6.39 -18.56 -32.79
C LYS A 466 -7.58 -17.76 -32.29
N GLU A 467 -8.58 -17.58 -33.14
CA GLU A 467 -9.82 -16.88 -32.80
C GLU A 467 -10.80 -17.85 -32.12
N TYR A 468 -11.37 -17.41 -31.01
CA TYR A 468 -12.47 -18.06 -30.32
C TYR A 468 -13.66 -17.11 -30.28
N ARG A 469 -14.86 -17.65 -30.48
CA ARG A 469 -16.08 -16.86 -30.59
C ARG A 469 -17.23 -17.54 -29.85
N SER A 470 -18.04 -16.76 -29.14
CA SER A 470 -19.27 -17.25 -28.53
C SER A 470 -20.46 -17.22 -29.49
N ALA A 471 -21.52 -17.94 -29.13
CA ALA A 471 -22.84 -17.71 -29.69
C ALA A 471 -23.39 -16.33 -29.28
N ALA A 472 -24.51 -15.93 -29.88
CA ALA A 472 -25.19 -14.69 -29.51
C ALA A 472 -26.15 -14.94 -28.34
N TYR A 473 -26.04 -14.14 -27.28
CA TYR A 473 -26.88 -14.26 -26.08
C TYR A 473 -27.67 -12.97 -25.82
N GLU A 474 -28.95 -13.14 -25.48
CA GLU A 474 -29.89 -12.05 -25.19
C GLU A 474 -29.99 -11.78 -23.68
N ASP A 475 -30.13 -10.52 -23.26
CA ASP A 475 -30.51 -10.08 -21.91
C ASP A 475 -31.33 -8.78 -21.98
N THR A 476 -32.01 -8.41 -20.90
CA THR A 476 -32.71 -7.12 -20.77
C THR A 476 -31.76 -5.94 -20.53
N THR A 477 -30.48 -6.23 -20.29
CA THR A 477 -29.39 -5.28 -20.04
C THR A 477 -28.18 -5.59 -20.92
N LYS A 478 -27.52 -4.53 -21.43
CA LYS A 478 -26.27 -4.66 -22.18
C LYS A 478 -25.22 -5.48 -21.42
N LYS A 479 -25.13 -5.25 -20.11
CA LYS A 479 -24.17 -5.90 -19.22
C LYS A 479 -24.44 -7.41 -19.07
N GLY A 480 -25.71 -7.80 -18.87
CA GLY A 480 -26.07 -9.22 -18.73
C GLY A 480 -25.83 -10.01 -20.03
N ALA A 481 -26.10 -9.39 -21.19
CA ALA A 481 -25.84 -10.02 -22.49
C ALA A 481 -24.35 -10.29 -22.69
N ILE A 482 -23.50 -9.29 -22.41
CA ILE A 482 -22.03 -9.40 -22.44
C ILE A 482 -21.56 -10.52 -21.52
N GLN A 483 -22.03 -10.52 -20.26
CA GLN A 483 -21.60 -11.49 -19.26
C GLN A 483 -21.91 -12.93 -19.68
N ARG A 484 -23.09 -13.19 -20.22
CA ARG A 484 -23.44 -14.53 -20.73
C ARG A 484 -22.62 -14.93 -21.95
N ALA A 485 -22.42 -14.01 -22.89
CA ALA A 485 -21.53 -14.24 -24.02
C ALA A 485 -20.09 -14.56 -23.56
N SER A 486 -19.63 -14.00 -22.44
CA SER A 486 -18.34 -14.33 -21.83
C SER A 486 -18.28 -15.74 -21.24
N VAL A 487 -19.36 -16.24 -20.62
CA VAL A 487 -19.41 -17.62 -20.09
C VAL A 487 -19.29 -18.64 -21.22
N ASP A 488 -20.06 -18.45 -22.30
CA ASP A 488 -20.00 -19.30 -23.49
C ASP A 488 -18.63 -19.24 -24.16
N LEU A 489 -18.03 -18.04 -24.22
CA LEU A 489 -16.67 -17.89 -24.76
C LEU A 489 -15.66 -18.70 -23.95
N LEU A 490 -15.73 -18.68 -22.61
CA LEU A 490 -14.88 -19.52 -21.76
C LEU A 490 -15.10 -21.00 -22.05
N ALA A 491 -16.35 -21.45 -22.16
CA ALA A 491 -16.65 -22.84 -22.50
C ALA A 491 -16.01 -23.25 -23.84
N ASN A 492 -16.11 -22.40 -24.87
CA ASN A 492 -15.52 -22.63 -26.19
C ASN A 492 -13.97 -22.66 -26.15
N ILE A 493 -13.34 -21.81 -25.36
CA ILE A 493 -11.88 -21.83 -25.16
C ILE A 493 -11.44 -23.15 -24.52
N LEU A 494 -12.21 -23.63 -23.55
CA LEU A 494 -11.93 -24.86 -22.81
C LEU A 494 -12.32 -26.14 -23.57
N GLY A 495 -13.00 -26.02 -24.71
CA GLY A 495 -13.55 -27.17 -25.44
C GLY A 495 -14.64 -27.92 -24.66
N LEU A 496 -15.37 -27.21 -23.80
CA LEU A 496 -16.44 -27.75 -22.95
C LEU A 496 -17.81 -27.29 -23.45
N PRO A 497 -18.88 -28.08 -23.21
CA PRO A 497 -20.23 -27.64 -23.53
C PRO A 497 -20.58 -26.38 -22.73
N ALA A 498 -21.15 -25.40 -23.40
CA ALA A 498 -21.68 -24.23 -22.74
C ALA A 498 -22.84 -24.62 -21.81
N PRO A 499 -22.94 -24.03 -20.61
CA PRO A 499 -24.08 -24.25 -19.72
C PRO A 499 -25.36 -23.64 -20.31
N ASP A 500 -26.52 -23.94 -19.73
CA ASP A 500 -27.77 -23.29 -20.17
C ASP A 500 -27.78 -21.83 -19.72
N LEU A 501 -27.55 -20.94 -20.69
CA LEU A 501 -27.48 -19.50 -20.52
C LEU A 501 -28.74 -18.80 -21.07
N LYS A 502 -29.74 -19.55 -21.51
CA LYS A 502 -30.94 -18.96 -22.12
C LYS A 502 -31.83 -18.35 -21.04
N ILE A 503 -32.32 -17.14 -21.30
CA ILE A 503 -33.40 -16.54 -20.52
C ILE A 503 -34.70 -16.65 -21.31
N THR A 504 -35.75 -17.13 -20.66
CA THR A 504 -37.12 -17.04 -21.19
C THR A 504 -37.62 -15.60 -21.06
N ILE A 505 -37.33 -14.76 -22.05
CA ILE A 505 -37.81 -13.36 -22.10
C ILE A 505 -39.34 -13.31 -22.28
N ALA A 506 -39.97 -14.42 -22.66
CA ALA A 506 -41.40 -14.53 -22.98
C ALA A 506 -42.37 -14.44 -21.79
N SER A 507 -41.91 -14.38 -20.54
CA SER A 507 -42.80 -14.42 -19.36
C SER A 507 -42.50 -13.39 -18.27
N LEU A 508 -41.66 -12.39 -18.53
CA LEU A 508 -41.53 -11.23 -17.64
C LEU A 508 -42.72 -10.30 -17.82
N GLN A 509 -43.91 -10.71 -17.34
CA GLN A 509 -44.89 -9.73 -16.89
C GLN A 509 -44.16 -8.84 -15.90
N ALA A 510 -44.15 -7.54 -16.16
CA ALA A 510 -43.63 -6.56 -15.24
C ALA A 510 -44.31 -6.78 -13.88
N SER A 511 -43.59 -7.38 -12.92
CA SER A 511 -43.92 -7.15 -11.53
C SER A 511 -43.80 -5.64 -11.37
N LYS A 512 -44.93 -4.98 -11.18
CA LYS A 512 -44.95 -3.68 -10.52
C LYS A 512 -44.46 -3.93 -9.10
N GLU A 513 -43.17 -4.12 -8.91
CA GLU A 513 -42.60 -3.80 -7.61
C GLU A 513 -42.75 -2.28 -7.47
N GLU A 514 -43.59 -1.86 -6.54
CA GLU A 514 -43.58 -0.49 -6.07
C GLU A 514 -42.17 -0.17 -5.61
N VAL A 515 -41.44 0.60 -6.43
CA VAL A 515 -40.16 1.16 -6.01
C VAL A 515 -40.41 2.02 -4.78
N THR A 516 -40.02 1.50 -3.61
CA THR A 516 -40.08 2.18 -2.31
C THR A 516 -38.75 2.85 -2.01
N ILE A 517 -38.77 3.90 -1.19
CA ILE A 517 -37.56 4.61 -0.80
C ILE A 517 -36.78 3.75 0.21
N ASN A 518 -35.53 3.40 -0.12
CA ASN A 518 -34.67 2.68 0.82
C ASN A 518 -34.17 3.59 1.95
N THR A 519 -34.90 3.60 3.07
CA THR A 519 -34.62 4.45 4.25
C THR A 519 -33.38 4.06 5.04
N SER A 520 -32.73 2.93 4.72
CA SER A 520 -31.46 2.49 5.34
C SER A 520 -30.21 3.14 4.73
N LYS A 521 -30.33 3.75 3.55
CA LYS A 521 -29.26 4.49 2.86
C LYS A 521 -29.19 5.96 3.33
N ASP A 522 -28.11 6.65 2.95
CA ASP A 522 -28.01 8.10 3.16
C ASP A 522 -29.22 8.81 2.51
N PRO A 523 -29.95 9.68 3.22
CA PRO A 523 -31.22 10.24 2.76
C PRO A 523 -31.13 11.00 1.43
N ILE A 524 -29.98 11.60 1.12
CA ILE A 524 -29.80 12.32 -0.13
C ILE A 524 -29.73 11.33 -1.30
N PHE A 525 -28.96 10.26 -1.13
CA PHE A 525 -28.82 9.22 -2.14
C PHE A 525 -30.10 8.41 -2.30
N ALA A 526 -30.77 8.05 -1.20
CA ALA A 526 -32.04 7.34 -1.23
C ALA A 526 -33.12 8.10 -2.01
N LEU A 527 -33.21 9.42 -1.79
CA LEU A 527 -34.15 10.29 -2.50
C LEU A 527 -33.79 10.44 -3.99
N GLN A 528 -32.50 10.57 -4.32
CA GLN A 528 -32.03 10.64 -5.70
C GLN A 528 -32.28 9.34 -6.48
N GLU A 529 -31.98 8.19 -5.86
CA GLU A 529 -32.20 6.86 -6.42
C GLU A 529 -33.68 6.61 -6.67
N TYR A 530 -34.55 7.00 -5.72
CA TYR A 530 -36.00 6.96 -5.90
C TYR A 530 -36.48 7.83 -7.08
N CYS A 531 -35.99 9.08 -7.17
CA CYS A 531 -36.34 9.96 -8.28
C CYS A 531 -35.90 9.39 -9.63
N GLN A 532 -34.68 8.83 -9.71
CA GLN A 532 -34.17 8.19 -10.93
C GLN A 532 -35.00 6.97 -11.32
N ALA A 533 -35.34 6.11 -10.36
CA ALA A 533 -36.13 4.91 -10.59
C ALA A 533 -37.56 5.22 -11.07
N LYS A 534 -38.18 6.29 -10.54
CA LYS A 534 -39.51 6.77 -10.96
C LYS A 534 -39.47 7.74 -12.15
N LYS A 535 -38.27 8.11 -12.65
CA LYS A 535 -38.05 9.14 -13.68
C LYS A 535 -38.61 10.52 -13.30
N PHE A 536 -38.57 10.88 -12.02
CA PHE A 536 -38.92 12.21 -11.52
C PHE A 536 -37.73 13.18 -11.59
N PRO A 537 -37.99 14.51 -11.67
CA PRO A 537 -36.94 15.53 -11.52
C PRO A 537 -36.19 15.37 -10.20
N LEU A 538 -34.90 15.65 -10.20
CA LEU A 538 -34.10 15.58 -8.96
C LEU A 538 -34.51 16.70 -7.98
N PRO A 539 -34.47 16.43 -6.66
CA PRO A 539 -34.79 17.42 -5.64
C PRO A 539 -33.78 18.58 -5.67
N ALA A 540 -34.30 19.81 -5.56
CA ALA A 540 -33.49 21.02 -5.48
C ALA A 540 -33.19 21.37 -4.01
N TYR A 541 -31.99 21.88 -3.75
CA TYR A 541 -31.57 22.29 -2.40
C TYR A 541 -31.12 23.75 -2.40
N SER A 542 -31.74 24.57 -1.55
CA SER A 542 -31.31 25.94 -1.27
C SER A 542 -30.77 26.07 0.15
N TYR A 543 -29.86 27.03 0.37
CA TYR A 543 -29.16 27.19 1.65
C TYR A 543 -29.21 28.64 2.13
N GLU A 544 -29.44 28.81 3.42
CA GLU A 544 -29.23 30.06 4.15
C GLU A 544 -28.29 29.83 5.33
N THR A 545 -27.44 30.82 5.63
CA THR A 545 -26.54 30.77 6.79
C THR A 545 -26.85 31.94 7.72
N LYS A 546 -27.04 31.66 9.01
CA LYS A 546 -27.27 32.66 10.06
C LYS A 546 -26.35 32.40 11.26
N GLY A 547 -25.97 33.47 11.96
CA GLY A 547 -25.15 33.40 13.17
C GLY A 547 -23.67 33.78 12.96
N PRO A 548 -22.88 33.88 14.04
CA PRO A 548 -21.49 34.31 13.99
C PRO A 548 -20.60 33.24 13.33
N THR A 549 -19.49 33.68 12.71
CA THR A 549 -18.56 32.81 11.94
C THR A 549 -18.03 31.61 12.74
N ASN A 550 -17.92 31.75 14.06
CA ASN A 550 -17.47 30.69 14.97
C ASN A 550 -18.59 29.72 15.42
N LYS A 551 -19.86 30.01 15.12
CA LYS A 551 -21.01 29.13 15.39
C LYS A 551 -22.13 29.30 14.36
N PRO A 552 -21.86 29.01 13.07
CA PRO A 552 -22.83 29.20 12.00
C PRO A 552 -23.96 28.17 12.09
N THR A 553 -25.19 28.62 11.85
CA THR A 553 -26.37 27.77 11.66
C THR A 553 -26.73 27.76 10.18
N PHE A 554 -26.72 26.58 9.58
CA PHE A 554 -27.09 26.38 8.18
C PHE A 554 -28.54 25.89 8.11
N THR A 555 -29.38 26.62 7.41
CA THR A 555 -30.74 26.21 7.04
C THR A 555 -30.69 25.66 5.62
N CYS A 556 -31.25 24.48 5.39
CA CYS A 556 -31.36 23.87 4.08
C CYS A 556 -32.82 23.59 3.76
N THR A 557 -33.29 24.02 2.60
CA THR A 557 -34.63 23.70 2.09
C THR A 557 -34.49 22.75 0.90
N CYS A 558 -35.09 21.56 1.02
CA CYS A 558 -35.22 20.59 -0.05
C CYS A 558 -36.60 20.76 -0.71
N THR A 559 -36.64 20.93 -2.03
CA THR A 559 -37.86 21.10 -2.82
C THR A 559 -37.98 19.96 -3.83
N PHE A 560 -39.13 19.30 -3.86
CA PHE A 560 -39.43 18.21 -4.80
C PHE A 560 -40.90 18.29 -5.21
N GLY A 561 -41.16 18.58 -6.50
CA GLY A 561 -42.52 18.87 -6.97
C GLY A 561 -43.12 20.08 -6.23
N SER A 562 -44.29 19.91 -5.64
CA SER A 562 -44.97 20.90 -4.77
C SER A 562 -44.56 20.81 -3.29
N LEU A 563 -43.75 19.82 -2.91
CA LEU A 563 -43.35 19.59 -1.52
C LEU A 563 -42.06 20.33 -1.19
N THR A 564 -41.98 20.83 0.04
CA THR A 564 -40.80 21.49 0.59
C THR A 564 -40.54 21.05 2.03
N SER A 565 -39.30 20.70 2.36
CA SER A 565 -38.86 20.44 3.73
C SER A 565 -37.68 21.33 4.07
N THR A 566 -37.71 21.98 5.23
CA THR A 566 -36.65 22.89 5.69
C THR A 566 -36.11 22.45 7.03
N GLU A 567 -34.78 22.33 7.13
CA GLU A 567 -34.10 21.84 8.34
C GLU A 567 -32.83 22.65 8.65
N GLN A 568 -32.46 22.70 9.92
CA GLN A 568 -31.31 23.48 10.41
C GLN A 568 -30.25 22.60 11.09
N ALA A 569 -28.97 22.91 10.88
CA ALA A 569 -27.87 22.27 11.61
C ALA A 569 -26.61 23.16 11.67
N GLY A 570 -25.73 22.88 12.64
CA GLY A 570 -24.42 23.55 12.76
C GLY A 570 -23.40 23.21 11.66
N LYS A 571 -23.73 22.31 10.72
CA LYS A 571 -22.91 21.98 9.54
C LYS A 571 -23.79 21.91 8.29
N LYS A 572 -23.38 22.56 7.19
CA LYS A 572 -24.11 22.61 5.91
C LYS A 572 -24.55 21.24 5.38
N GLN A 573 -23.67 20.23 5.44
CA GLN A 573 -23.97 18.88 4.98
C GLN A 573 -25.00 18.15 5.87
N ARG A 574 -25.01 18.45 7.19
CA ARG A 574 -25.98 17.87 8.11
C ARG A 574 -27.38 18.45 7.88
N ALA A 575 -27.48 19.76 7.66
CA ALA A 575 -28.75 20.42 7.30
C ALA A 575 -29.34 19.82 6.01
N LYS A 576 -28.50 19.56 4.99
CA LYS A 576 -28.92 18.90 3.75
C LYS A 576 -29.49 17.50 3.97
N ARG A 577 -28.82 16.67 4.79
CA ARG A 577 -29.29 15.32 5.10
C ARG A 577 -30.60 15.31 5.86
N LEU A 578 -30.77 16.22 6.82
CA LEU A 578 -32.01 16.37 7.57
C LEU A 578 -33.16 16.77 6.64
N ALA A 579 -32.96 17.79 5.80
CA ALA A 579 -33.98 18.21 4.83
C ALA A 579 -34.36 17.07 3.87
N ALA A 580 -33.37 16.34 3.33
CA ALA A 580 -33.65 15.18 2.50
C ALA A 580 -34.45 14.07 3.24
N ARG A 581 -34.17 13.87 4.53
CA ARG A 581 -34.88 12.89 5.36
C ARG A 581 -36.33 13.30 5.62
N SER A 582 -36.56 14.56 5.95
CA SER A 582 -37.91 15.11 6.14
C SER A 582 -38.72 15.06 4.84
N MET A 583 -38.08 15.30 3.68
CA MET A 583 -38.69 15.08 2.37
C MET A 583 -39.10 13.61 2.14
N ILE A 584 -38.23 12.65 2.48
CA ILE A 584 -38.57 11.22 2.39
C ILE A 584 -39.76 10.90 3.30
N TYR A 585 -39.81 11.42 4.52
CA TYR A 585 -40.95 11.20 5.42
C TYR A 585 -42.26 11.70 4.81
N MET A 586 -42.27 12.91 4.23
CA MET A 586 -43.46 13.45 3.56
C MET A 586 -43.92 12.59 2.38
N LEU A 587 -42.98 12.12 1.55
CA LEU A 587 -43.25 11.25 0.40
C LEU A 587 -43.75 9.85 0.78
N VAL A 588 -43.36 9.36 1.96
CA VAL A 588 -43.80 8.08 2.50
C VAL A 588 -45.14 8.21 3.24
N SER A 589 -45.51 9.40 3.73
CA SER A 589 -46.81 9.65 4.40
C SER A 589 -47.96 10.03 3.48
N GLU A 590 -47.69 10.38 2.21
CA GLU A 590 -48.71 10.68 1.18
C GLU A 590 -49.05 9.48 0.27
N ASN A 591 -48.31 8.37 0.38
CA ASN A 591 -48.64 7.06 -0.21
C ASN A 591 -49.18 6.13 0.87
#